data_AF-A0A3A0BGK6-F1
#
_entry.id   AF-A0A3A0BGK6-F1
#
_cell.length_a   1.000
_cell.length_b   1.000
_cell.length_c   1.000
_cell.angle_alpha   90.00
_cell.angle_beta   90.00
_cell.angle_gamma   90.00
#
_symmetry.space_group_name_H-M   'P 1'
#
loop_
_entity.id
_entity.type
_entity.pdbx_description
1 polymer ?
#
loop_
_entity_poly.entity_id
_entity_poly.type
_entity_poly.pdbx_seq_one_letter_code
_entity_poly.pdbx_strand_id
1 'polypeptide(L)'
;MKIVKNEKLIQRNGKIGNWVSLGALAVLGGGMYISFTRPDLFTYSLIALVAGFALTQIGMYMGNRWGRSPRRDEKLDASLKGLHSDFTIYHYSTPASHLLVGPAGVWALLPHQQGGRVYYEKNRWRVRGGGFMQTYMRLFGQEGIGRPDLEAEGEVAAVKKFLVKRMAGDAVPEIKPLLVFTHDQVEVEPGESPIPAVRLKQLKG
;
A
#
# COMPACT_ATOMS: atom_id res chain seq x y z
N MET A 1 -21.72 2.21 9.99
CA MET A 1 -20.72 2.74 9.03
C MET A 1 -21.07 2.32 7.61
N LYS A 2 -20.95 3.24 6.65
CA LYS A 2 -21.10 2.98 5.21
C LYS A 2 -19.72 2.75 4.57
N ILE A 3 -19.63 1.81 3.62
CA ILE A 3 -18.39 1.49 2.91
C ILE A 3 -18.61 1.77 1.42
N VAL A 4 -17.74 2.57 0.81
CA VAL A 4 -17.81 2.94 -0.62
C VAL A 4 -16.51 2.54 -1.31
N LYS A 5 -16.55 1.47 -2.10
CA LYS A 5 -15.38 0.94 -2.81
C LYS A 5 -15.46 1.12 -4.30
N ASN A 6 -14.34 1.43 -4.93
CA ASN A 6 -14.21 1.33 -6.38
C ASN A 6 -13.85 -0.11 -6.79
N GLU A 7 -14.82 -1.01 -6.70
CA GLU A 7 -14.64 -2.44 -7.02
C GLU A 7 -14.08 -2.66 -8.43
N LYS A 8 -14.52 -1.85 -9.40
CA LYS A 8 -14.05 -1.93 -10.79
C LYS A 8 -12.54 -1.69 -10.88
N LEU A 9 -12.03 -0.66 -10.20
CA LEU A 9 -10.59 -0.36 -10.17
C LEU A 9 -9.81 -1.49 -9.50
N ILE A 10 -10.31 -1.96 -8.35
CA ILE A 10 -9.62 -3.00 -7.57
C ILE A 10 -9.54 -4.30 -8.38
N GLN A 11 -10.66 -4.75 -8.95
CA GLN A 11 -10.70 -5.98 -9.76
C GLN A 11 -9.85 -5.87 -11.03
N ARG A 12 -9.93 -4.73 -11.73
CA ARG A 12 -9.12 -4.49 -12.93
C ARG A 12 -7.63 -4.56 -12.61
N ASN A 13 -7.19 -3.83 -11.59
CA ASN A 13 -5.78 -3.80 -11.22
C ASN A 13 -5.31 -5.14 -10.65
N GLY A 14 -6.16 -5.87 -9.92
CA GLY A 14 -5.88 -7.25 -9.50
C GLY A 14 -5.65 -8.19 -10.69
N LYS A 15 -6.52 -8.13 -11.71
CA LYS A 15 -6.34 -8.91 -12.95
C LYS A 15 -5.06 -8.54 -13.70
N ILE A 16 -4.76 -7.24 -13.82
CA ILE A 16 -3.52 -6.78 -14.46
C ILE A 16 -2.30 -7.32 -13.69
N GLY A 17 -2.30 -7.23 -12.36
CA GLY A 17 -1.21 -7.76 -11.53
C GLY A 17 -0.97 -9.25 -11.74
N ASN A 18 -2.03 -10.04 -11.84
CA ASN A 18 -1.94 -11.48 -12.12
C ASN A 18 -1.35 -11.75 -13.53
N TRP A 19 -1.84 -11.05 -14.56
CA TRP A 19 -1.33 -11.21 -15.93
C TRP A 19 0.12 -10.74 -16.09
N VAL A 20 0.48 -9.63 -15.46
CA VAL A 20 1.87 -9.14 -15.43
C VAL A 20 2.77 -10.15 -14.73
N SER A 21 2.33 -10.76 -13.63
CA SER A 21 3.11 -11.77 -12.91
C SER A 21 3.30 -13.05 -13.74
N LEU A 22 2.27 -13.51 -14.45
CA LEU A 22 2.35 -14.65 -15.37
C LEU A 22 3.26 -14.35 -16.57
N GLY A 23 3.13 -13.15 -17.16
CA GLY A 23 3.99 -12.69 -18.25
C GLY A 23 5.45 -12.58 -17.82
N ALA A 24 5.72 -12.03 -16.63
CA ALA A 24 7.06 -11.97 -16.06
C ALA A 24 7.68 -13.37 -15.92
N LEU A 25 6.91 -14.35 -15.42
CA LEU A 25 7.35 -15.73 -15.29
C LEU A 25 7.66 -16.36 -16.66
N ALA A 26 6.81 -16.15 -17.66
CA ALA A 26 7.04 -16.66 -19.02
C ALA A 26 8.30 -16.06 -19.65
N VAL A 27 8.52 -14.74 -19.48
CA VAL A 27 9.72 -14.04 -19.98
C VAL A 27 10.99 -14.52 -19.26
N LEU A 28 10.95 -14.66 -17.93
CA LEU A 28 12.07 -15.19 -17.15
C LEU A 28 12.40 -16.64 -17.52
N GLY A 29 11.38 -17.51 -17.59
CA GLY A 29 11.56 -18.91 -17.96
C GLY A 29 12.09 -19.06 -19.39
N GLY A 30 11.56 -18.28 -20.34
CA GLY A 30 12.04 -18.24 -21.72
C GLY A 30 13.48 -17.74 -21.83
N GLY A 31 13.81 -16.64 -21.15
CA GLY A 31 15.17 -16.11 -21.10
C GLY A 31 16.15 -17.13 -20.51
N MET A 32 15.80 -17.77 -19.40
CA MET A 32 16.64 -18.80 -18.78
C MET A 32 16.86 -20.00 -19.70
N TYR A 33 15.81 -20.47 -20.38
CA TYR A 33 15.90 -21.59 -21.31
C TYR A 33 16.82 -21.27 -22.50
N ILE A 34 16.68 -20.08 -23.10
CA ILE A 34 17.56 -19.64 -24.19
C ILE A 34 19.01 -19.55 -23.72
N SER A 35 19.24 -19.08 -22.50
CA SER A 35 20.59 -18.94 -21.94
C SER A 35 21.35 -20.26 -21.87
N PHE A 36 20.68 -21.40 -21.71
CA PHE A 36 21.32 -22.72 -21.65
C PHE A 36 21.35 -23.47 -22.99
N THR A 37 20.38 -23.23 -23.86
CA THR A 37 20.21 -24.00 -25.11
C THR A 37 20.79 -23.32 -26.35
N ARG A 38 20.93 -21.99 -26.32
CA ARG A 38 21.34 -21.15 -27.46
C ARG A 38 22.41 -20.13 -27.03
N PRO A 39 23.69 -20.53 -26.88
CA PRO A 39 24.76 -19.61 -26.48
C PRO A 39 24.96 -18.44 -27.45
N ASP A 40 24.58 -18.62 -28.72
CA ASP A 40 24.54 -17.60 -29.77
C ASP A 40 23.58 -16.45 -29.46
N LEU A 41 22.53 -16.70 -28.68
CA LEU A 41 21.51 -15.72 -28.29
C LEU A 41 21.68 -15.22 -26.84
N PHE A 42 22.85 -15.44 -26.23
CA PHE A 42 23.08 -15.12 -24.82
C PHE A 42 22.80 -13.65 -24.45
N THR A 43 23.10 -12.70 -25.33
CA THR A 43 22.78 -11.29 -25.08
C THR A 43 21.26 -11.05 -25.01
N TYR A 44 20.49 -11.72 -25.88
CA TYR A 44 19.02 -11.63 -25.87
C TYR A 44 18.41 -12.32 -24.65
N SER A 45 18.98 -13.45 -24.21
CA SER A 45 18.55 -14.08 -22.97
C SER A 45 18.81 -13.17 -21.77
N LEU A 46 19.96 -12.50 -21.70
CA LEU A 46 20.26 -11.55 -20.63
C LEU A 46 19.28 -10.38 -20.61
N ILE A 47 18.96 -9.78 -21.76
CA ILE A 47 17.95 -8.72 -21.87
C ILE A 47 16.58 -9.22 -21.40
N ALA A 48 16.17 -10.41 -21.85
CA ALA A 48 14.90 -11.01 -21.44
C ALA A 48 14.85 -11.25 -19.93
N LEU A 49 15.95 -11.70 -19.31
CA LEU A 49 16.02 -11.92 -17.86
C LEU A 49 15.90 -10.60 -17.08
N VAL A 50 16.59 -9.54 -17.51
CA VAL A 50 16.48 -8.21 -16.87
C VAL A 50 15.06 -7.65 -17.02
N ALA A 51 14.48 -7.74 -18.21
CA ALA A 51 13.11 -7.29 -18.47
C ALA A 51 12.09 -8.11 -17.65
N GLY A 52 12.24 -9.43 -17.62
CA GLY A 52 11.42 -10.33 -16.82
C GLY A 52 11.48 -9.99 -15.33
N PHE A 53 12.68 -9.73 -14.80
CA PHE A 53 12.86 -9.32 -13.41
C PHE A 53 12.16 -7.99 -13.11
N ALA A 54 12.29 -6.99 -13.98
CA ALA A 54 11.57 -5.71 -13.83
C ALA A 54 10.04 -5.91 -13.83
N LEU A 55 9.52 -6.76 -14.72
CA LEU A 55 8.10 -7.13 -14.73
C LEU A 55 7.68 -7.85 -13.44
N THR A 56 8.53 -8.69 -12.86
CA THR A 56 8.27 -9.32 -11.55
C THR A 56 8.14 -8.28 -10.45
N GLN A 57 8.97 -7.23 -10.44
CA GLN A 57 8.84 -6.15 -9.44
C GLN A 57 7.48 -5.44 -9.55
N ILE A 58 7.03 -5.15 -10.77
CA ILE A 58 5.71 -4.54 -11.02
C ILE A 58 4.59 -5.50 -10.63
N GLY A 59 4.69 -6.78 -11.02
CA GLY A 59 3.73 -7.82 -10.67
C GLY A 59 3.57 -7.98 -9.16
N MET A 60 4.67 -7.98 -8.41
CA MET A 60 4.66 -8.04 -6.94
C MET A 60 4.00 -6.82 -6.31
N TYR A 61 4.33 -5.60 -6.77
CA TYR A 61 3.68 -4.37 -6.30
C TYR A 61 2.16 -4.45 -6.52
N MET A 62 1.74 -4.83 -7.73
CA MET A 62 0.32 -4.94 -8.04
C MET A 62 -0.37 -6.07 -7.26
N GLY A 63 0.30 -7.22 -7.11
CA GLY A 63 -0.22 -8.36 -6.37
C GLY A 63 -0.37 -8.07 -4.87
N ASN A 64 0.59 -7.37 -4.27
CA ASN A 64 0.54 -6.96 -2.87
C ASN A 64 -0.57 -5.91 -2.61
N ARG A 65 -0.79 -5.00 -3.56
CA ARG A 65 -1.77 -3.92 -3.39
C ARG A 65 -3.21 -4.34 -3.74
N TRP A 66 -3.41 -5.16 -4.78
CA TRP A 66 -4.76 -5.50 -5.28
C TRP A 66 -5.06 -7.01 -5.35
N GLY A 67 -4.06 -7.89 -5.31
CA GLY A 67 -4.22 -9.32 -5.61
C GLY A 67 -4.42 -10.24 -4.40
N ARG A 68 -3.78 -9.96 -3.25
CA ARG A 68 -3.82 -10.84 -2.06
C ARG A 68 -4.88 -10.40 -1.05
N SER A 69 -5.79 -11.31 -0.71
CA SER A 69 -6.75 -11.15 0.40
C SER A 69 -6.21 -11.82 1.68
N PRO A 70 -6.39 -11.25 2.88
CA PRO A 70 -7.08 -9.98 3.16
C PRO A 70 -6.27 -8.76 2.70
N ARG A 71 -6.88 -7.96 1.81
CA ARG A 71 -6.30 -6.74 1.24
C ARG A 71 -6.26 -5.63 2.29
N ARG A 72 -5.47 -4.58 2.02
CA ARG A 72 -5.34 -3.43 2.93
C ARG A 72 -6.71 -2.78 3.23
N ASP A 73 -7.57 -2.64 2.23
CA ASP A 73 -8.94 -2.12 2.39
C ASP A 73 -9.83 -3.08 3.20
N GLU A 74 -9.77 -4.38 2.94
CA GLU A 74 -10.55 -5.39 3.67
C GLU A 74 -10.16 -5.46 5.15
N LYS A 75 -8.87 -5.29 5.46
CA LYS A 75 -8.38 -5.20 6.83
C LYS A 75 -8.90 -3.96 7.55
N LEU A 76 -8.92 -2.82 6.86
CA LEU A 76 -9.51 -1.58 7.40
C LEU A 76 -11.01 -1.74 7.64
N ASP A 77 -11.76 -2.31 6.71
CA ASP A 77 -13.19 -2.58 6.90
C ASP A 77 -13.47 -3.46 8.10
N ALA A 78 -12.74 -4.57 8.21
CA ALA A 78 -12.88 -5.49 9.34
C ALA A 78 -12.54 -4.78 10.66
N SER A 79 -11.48 -3.97 10.68
CA SER A 79 -11.08 -3.20 11.85
C SER A 79 -12.07 -2.10 12.21
N LEU A 80 -12.76 -1.48 11.25
CA LEU A 80 -13.72 -0.39 11.49
C LEU A 80 -15.17 -0.88 11.64
N LYS A 81 -15.46 -2.15 11.35
CA LYS A 81 -16.80 -2.75 11.45
C LYS A 81 -17.43 -2.58 12.84
N GLY A 82 -18.58 -1.94 12.95
CA GLY A 82 -19.23 -1.67 14.23
C GLY A 82 -19.09 -0.22 14.71
N LEU A 83 -18.34 0.61 13.99
CA LEU A 83 -18.49 2.07 14.10
C LEU A 83 -19.91 2.50 13.72
N HIS A 84 -20.36 3.60 14.34
CA HIS A 84 -21.68 4.22 14.15
C HIS A 84 -22.03 4.43 12.66
N SER A 85 -23.33 4.56 12.37
CA SER A 85 -23.86 4.79 11.02
C SER A 85 -23.26 5.99 10.30
N ASP A 86 -22.84 7.00 11.06
CA ASP A 86 -22.47 8.32 10.58
C ASP A 86 -21.05 8.36 9.98
N PHE A 87 -20.29 7.28 10.14
CA PHE A 87 -19.01 7.11 9.49
C PHE A 87 -19.18 6.52 8.10
N THR A 88 -18.50 7.11 7.12
CA THR A 88 -18.36 6.58 5.76
C THR A 88 -16.89 6.42 5.43
N ILE A 89 -16.48 5.22 5.02
CA ILE A 89 -15.13 4.97 4.49
C ILE A 89 -15.17 4.80 2.98
N TYR A 90 -14.25 5.46 2.29
CA TYR A 90 -14.07 5.42 0.85
C TYR A 90 -12.76 4.72 0.52
N HIS A 91 -12.81 3.64 -0.28
CA HIS A 91 -11.61 2.97 -0.78
C HIS A 91 -11.51 3.15 -2.30
N TYR A 92 -10.41 3.77 -2.74
CA TYR A 92 -10.06 3.99 -4.15
C TYR A 92 -11.14 4.72 -4.98
N SER A 93 -12.07 5.40 -4.31
CA SER A 93 -13.16 6.19 -4.89
C SER A 93 -12.94 7.70 -4.71
N THR A 94 -11.88 8.09 -4.02
CA THR A 94 -11.44 9.47 -3.80
C THR A 94 -9.98 9.64 -4.24
N PRO A 95 -9.43 10.86 -4.26
CA PRO A 95 -8.00 11.06 -4.54
C PRO A 95 -7.07 10.38 -3.53
N ALA A 96 -7.49 10.25 -2.27
CA ALA A 96 -6.81 9.41 -1.28
C ALA A 96 -7.19 7.94 -1.48
N SER A 97 -6.25 7.03 -1.19
CA SER A 97 -6.49 5.59 -1.31
C SER A 97 -7.59 5.14 -0.36
N HIS A 98 -7.56 5.65 0.89
CA HIS A 98 -8.57 5.37 1.90
C HIS A 98 -8.92 6.63 2.67
N LEU A 99 -10.17 7.05 2.59
CA LEU A 99 -10.68 8.25 3.25
C LEU A 99 -11.81 7.89 4.19
N LEU A 100 -11.66 8.15 5.49
CA LEU A 100 -12.71 8.00 6.48
C LEU A 100 -13.31 9.36 6.79
N VAL A 101 -14.62 9.48 6.64
CA VAL A 101 -15.39 10.71 6.90
C VAL A 101 -16.42 10.41 7.96
N GLY A 102 -16.50 11.23 9.00
CA GLY A 102 -17.53 11.11 10.02
C GLY A 102 -17.55 12.31 10.97
N PRO A 103 -18.30 12.23 12.08
CA PRO A 103 -18.41 13.33 13.04
C PRO A 103 -17.07 13.76 13.66
N ALA A 104 -16.10 12.83 13.75
CA ALA A 104 -14.75 13.09 14.26
C ALA A 104 -13.82 13.77 13.22
N GLY A 105 -14.33 14.11 12.04
CA GLY A 105 -13.59 14.78 10.96
C GLY A 105 -13.29 13.89 9.75
N VAL A 106 -12.35 14.37 8.93
CA VAL A 106 -11.92 13.71 7.69
C VAL A 106 -10.51 13.16 7.88
N TRP A 107 -10.34 11.86 7.67
CA TRP A 107 -9.10 11.14 7.93
C TRP A 107 -8.60 10.43 6.68
N ALA A 108 -7.37 10.72 6.27
CA ALA A 108 -6.66 9.95 5.24
C ALA A 108 -5.95 8.79 5.93
N LEU A 109 -6.39 7.56 5.66
CA LEU A 109 -5.85 6.35 6.28
C LEU A 109 -4.79 5.74 5.37
N LEU A 110 -3.57 5.60 5.87
CA LEU A 110 -2.44 5.04 5.13
C LEU A 110 -2.09 3.65 5.70
N PRO A 111 -2.64 2.56 5.12
CA PRO A 111 -2.38 1.21 5.60
C PRO A 111 -0.99 0.73 5.16
N HIS A 112 -0.19 0.37 6.14
CA HIS A 112 1.16 -0.14 6.03
C HIS A 112 1.18 -1.60 6.48
N GLN A 113 1.83 -2.50 5.72
CA GLN A 113 1.85 -3.95 6.02
C GLN A 113 3.15 -4.41 6.70
N GLN A 114 4.01 -3.47 7.07
CA GLN A 114 5.30 -3.77 7.68
C GLN A 114 5.10 -4.44 9.05
N GLY A 115 5.78 -5.56 9.26
CA GLY A 115 5.89 -6.25 10.54
C GLY A 115 7.22 -6.00 11.24
N GLY A 116 7.33 -6.44 12.49
CA GLY A 116 8.47 -6.14 13.36
C GLY A 116 8.30 -4.80 14.07
N ARG A 117 9.41 -4.20 14.50
CA ARG A 117 9.41 -2.92 15.21
C ARG A 117 9.53 -1.77 14.24
N VAL A 118 8.47 -0.97 14.13
CA VAL A 118 8.42 0.24 13.33
C VAL A 118 8.56 1.45 14.24
N TYR A 119 9.56 2.29 13.98
CA TYR A 119 9.89 3.43 14.83
C TYR A 119 10.23 4.66 14.00
N TYR A 120 10.04 5.84 14.58
CA TYR A 120 10.41 7.10 13.96
C TYR A 120 11.71 7.64 14.58
N GLU A 121 12.72 7.89 13.75
CA GLU A 121 14.01 8.43 14.21
C GLU A 121 14.63 9.31 13.12
N LYS A 122 15.19 10.47 13.51
CA LYS A 122 15.87 11.41 12.60
C LYS A 122 15.01 11.78 11.38
N ASN A 123 13.77 12.20 11.66
CA ASN A 123 12.77 12.56 10.64
C ASN A 123 12.45 11.45 9.63
N ARG A 124 12.58 10.17 10.01
CA ARG A 124 12.31 9.05 9.11
C ARG A 124 11.73 7.84 9.83
N TRP A 125 10.73 7.24 9.19
CA TRP A 125 10.20 5.93 9.57
C TRP A 125 11.19 4.82 9.22
N ARG A 126 11.46 3.95 10.19
CA ARG A 126 12.37 2.82 10.08
C ARG A 126 11.71 1.55 10.57
N VAL A 127 12.20 0.41 10.10
CA VAL A 127 11.74 -0.91 10.52
C VAL A 127 12.93 -1.73 10.96
N ARG A 128 12.87 -2.31 12.16
CA ARG A 128 13.89 -3.21 12.72
C ARG A 128 13.25 -4.54 13.13
N GLY A 129 14.05 -5.61 13.09
CA GLY A 129 13.62 -6.97 13.43
C GLY A 129 13.05 -7.75 12.26
N GLY A 130 12.74 -9.04 12.48
CA GLY A 130 12.22 -9.97 11.48
C GLY A 130 13.09 -11.20 11.19
N GLY A 131 14.24 -11.37 11.84
CA GLY A 131 15.14 -12.50 11.54
C GLY A 131 15.69 -12.49 10.11
N PHE A 132 16.42 -13.54 9.74
CA PHE A 132 17.05 -13.66 8.42
C PHE A 132 16.01 -13.75 7.29
N MET A 133 14.92 -14.50 7.50
CA MET A 133 13.88 -14.71 6.51
C MET A 133 13.14 -13.41 6.13
N GLN A 134 12.71 -12.59 7.09
CA GLN A 134 12.04 -11.32 6.75
C GLN A 134 13.02 -10.30 6.18
N THR A 135 14.31 -10.37 6.53
CA THR A 135 15.33 -9.53 5.90
C THR A 135 15.51 -9.88 4.42
N TYR A 136 15.57 -11.18 4.09
CA TYR A 136 15.56 -11.67 2.72
C TYR A 136 14.28 -11.26 1.98
N MET A 137 13.11 -11.43 2.60
CA MET A 137 11.84 -11.02 1.99
C MET A 137 11.76 -9.51 1.75
N ARG A 138 12.34 -8.66 2.60
CA ARG A 138 12.41 -7.20 2.37
C ARG A 138 13.31 -6.82 1.19
N LEU A 139 14.36 -7.58 0.93
CA LEU A 139 15.24 -7.35 -0.22
C LEU A 139 14.61 -7.79 -1.54
N PHE A 140 13.80 -8.86 -1.52
CA PHE A 140 13.31 -9.52 -2.74
C PHE A 140 11.79 -9.46 -2.97
N GLY A 141 10.95 -8.99 -2.03
CA GLY A 141 9.50 -9.04 -2.24
C GLY A 141 8.56 -8.23 -1.32
N GLN A 142 9.03 -7.69 -0.19
CA GLN A 142 8.25 -6.75 0.63
C GLN A 142 8.64 -5.31 0.30
N GLU A 143 7.64 -4.50 -0.04
CA GLU A 143 7.77 -3.04 -0.08
C GLU A 143 8.33 -2.55 1.28
N GLY A 144 9.47 -1.85 1.22
CA GLY A 144 9.98 -1.13 2.38
C GLY A 144 8.94 -0.15 2.92
N ILE A 145 9.17 0.40 4.12
CA ILE A 145 8.26 1.40 4.71
C ILE A 145 8.17 2.69 3.88
N GLY A 146 9.14 2.94 2.99
CA GLY A 146 9.12 4.08 2.08
C GLY A 146 9.28 5.42 2.79
N ARG A 147 8.47 6.40 2.39
CA ARG A 147 8.36 7.73 3.00
C ARG A 147 6.90 7.99 3.37
N PRO A 148 6.39 7.40 4.47
CA PRO A 148 4.99 7.58 4.88
C PRO A 148 4.60 9.04 5.08
N ASP A 149 5.58 9.88 5.43
CA ASP A 149 5.46 11.32 5.53
C ASP A 149 5.10 12.00 4.21
N LEU A 150 5.83 11.68 3.13
CA LEU A 150 5.55 12.23 1.80
C LEU A 150 4.26 11.66 1.19
N GLU A 151 3.99 10.38 1.44
CA GLU A 151 2.75 9.73 1.00
C GLU A 151 1.52 10.38 1.64
N ALA A 152 1.56 10.61 2.96
CA ALA A 152 0.51 11.27 3.71
C ALA A 152 0.28 12.72 3.25
N GLU A 153 1.35 13.49 3.07
CA GLU A 153 1.27 14.85 2.54
C GLU A 153 0.61 14.87 1.16
N GLY A 154 1.00 13.95 0.28
CA GLY A 154 0.43 13.79 -1.05
C GLY A 154 -1.07 13.47 -1.03
N GLU A 155 -1.50 12.51 -0.21
CA GLU A 155 -2.93 12.16 -0.10
C GLU A 155 -3.75 13.31 0.49
N VAL A 156 -3.26 13.95 1.55
CA VAL A 156 -3.92 15.11 2.19
C VAL A 156 -4.06 16.26 1.20
N ALA A 157 -2.98 16.62 0.48
CA ALA A 157 -3.01 17.69 -0.50
C ALA A 157 -3.97 17.39 -1.66
N ALA A 158 -4.00 16.14 -2.14
CA ALA A 158 -4.90 15.71 -3.21
C ALA A 158 -6.37 15.81 -2.80
N VAL A 159 -6.71 15.36 -1.58
CA VAL A 159 -8.07 15.47 -1.04
C VAL A 159 -8.45 16.93 -0.81
N LYS A 160 -7.57 17.73 -0.20
CA LYS A 160 -7.81 19.16 0.01
C LYS A 160 -8.12 19.86 -1.31
N LYS A 161 -7.29 19.65 -2.33
CA LYS A 161 -7.49 20.23 -3.67
C LYS A 161 -8.81 19.78 -4.29
N PHE A 162 -9.21 18.53 -4.09
CA PHE A 162 -10.49 18.02 -4.57
C PHE A 162 -11.69 18.66 -3.86
N LEU A 163 -11.63 18.80 -2.53
CA LEU A 163 -12.69 19.42 -1.74
C LEU A 163 -12.83 20.91 -2.05
N VAL A 164 -11.73 21.68 -2.12
CA VAL A 164 -11.74 23.11 -2.49
C VAL A 164 -12.49 23.33 -3.81
N LYS A 165 -12.24 22.49 -4.82
CA LYS A 165 -12.91 22.60 -6.12
C LYS A 165 -14.41 22.28 -6.09
N ARG A 166 -14.85 21.47 -5.13
CA ARG A 166 -16.24 20.99 -5.04
C ARG A 166 -17.08 21.80 -4.07
N MET A 167 -16.45 22.44 -3.08
CA MET A 167 -17.12 23.14 -1.98
C MET A 167 -17.30 24.65 -2.20
N ALA A 168 -16.86 25.20 -3.35
CA ALA A 168 -17.26 26.49 -3.91
C ALA A 168 -17.42 27.70 -2.93
N GLY A 169 -16.65 27.76 -1.84
CA GLY A 169 -16.71 28.84 -0.85
C GLY A 169 -16.91 28.39 0.60
N ASP A 170 -17.31 27.14 0.84
CA ASP A 170 -17.40 26.57 2.18
C ASP A 170 -16.01 26.26 2.76
N ALA A 171 -15.90 26.35 4.09
CA ALA A 171 -14.68 25.98 4.80
C ALA A 171 -14.39 24.48 4.59
N VAL A 172 -13.27 24.19 3.91
CA VAL A 172 -12.81 22.82 3.72
C VAL A 172 -12.33 22.28 5.07
N PRO A 173 -12.87 21.13 5.53
CA PRO A 173 -12.46 20.56 6.80
C PRO A 173 -10.97 20.17 6.77
N GLU A 174 -10.35 20.18 7.95
CA GLU A 174 -9.00 19.65 8.10
C GLU A 174 -8.99 18.15 7.76
N ILE A 175 -8.04 17.75 6.90
CA ILE A 175 -7.81 16.35 6.56
C ILE A 175 -6.63 15.84 7.37
N LYS A 176 -6.89 14.90 8.28
CA LYS A 176 -5.90 14.36 9.20
C LYS A 176 -5.30 13.06 8.65
N PRO A 177 -3.99 12.99 8.41
CA PRO A 177 -3.35 11.73 8.03
C PRO A 177 -3.21 10.81 9.25
N LEU A 178 -3.39 9.50 9.04
CA LEU A 178 -3.18 8.47 10.05
C LEU A 178 -2.50 7.26 9.43
N LEU A 179 -1.31 6.92 9.93
CA LEU A 179 -0.62 5.69 9.53
C LEU A 179 -1.22 4.50 10.27
N VAL A 180 -1.64 3.47 9.54
CA VAL A 180 -2.28 2.28 10.11
C VAL A 180 -1.47 1.04 9.79
N PHE A 181 -0.78 0.48 10.78
CA PHE A 181 0.02 -0.74 10.60
C PHE A 181 -0.86 -1.98 10.73
N THR A 182 -0.93 -2.76 9.65
CA THR A 182 -1.90 -3.86 9.43
C THR A 182 -1.33 -5.27 9.63
N HIS A 183 -0.07 -5.37 10.04
CA HIS A 183 0.58 -6.64 10.36
C HIS A 183 0.32 -7.00 11.83
N ASP A 184 -0.03 -8.25 12.13
CA ASP A 184 -0.45 -8.63 13.50
C ASP A 184 0.68 -8.55 14.53
N GLN A 185 1.91 -8.86 14.09
CA GLN A 185 3.13 -8.81 14.90
C GLN A 185 3.92 -7.49 14.71
N VAL A 186 3.22 -6.37 14.55
CA VAL A 186 3.88 -5.06 14.47
C VAL A 186 3.90 -4.36 15.83
N GLU A 187 5.07 -3.86 16.20
CA GLU A 187 5.25 -2.91 17.29
C GLU A 187 5.44 -1.52 16.67
N VAL A 188 4.64 -0.54 17.10
CA VAL A 188 4.68 0.82 16.54
C VAL A 188 5.13 1.77 17.64
N GLU A 189 6.28 2.41 17.42
CA GLU A 189 6.90 3.38 18.31
C GLU A 189 6.95 4.74 17.57
N PRO A 190 5.83 5.49 17.56
CA PRO A 190 5.73 6.71 16.77
C PRO A 190 6.66 7.83 17.24
N GLY A 191 7.11 7.80 18.51
CA GLY A 191 8.00 8.82 19.06
C GLY A 191 7.47 10.24 18.82
N GLU A 192 8.32 11.08 18.24
CA GLU A 192 8.02 12.47 17.86
C GLU A 192 7.49 12.60 16.42
N SER A 193 6.96 11.53 15.82
CA SER A 193 6.42 11.59 14.47
C SER A 193 5.34 12.66 14.36
N PRO A 194 5.40 13.54 13.34
CA PRO A 194 4.36 14.55 13.12
C PRO A 194 3.02 13.94 12.68
N ILE A 195 3.04 12.69 12.20
CA ILE A 195 1.85 11.97 11.77
C ILE A 195 1.58 10.86 12.81
N PRO A 196 0.36 10.78 13.37
CA PRO A 196 0.00 9.70 14.27
C PRO A 196 0.09 8.35 13.56
N ALA A 197 0.56 7.35 14.29
CA ALA A 197 0.67 5.99 13.80
C ALA A 197 0.11 5.01 14.82
N VAL A 198 -0.75 4.12 14.35
CA VAL A 198 -1.44 3.15 15.19
C VAL A 198 -1.38 1.76 14.58
N ARG A 199 -1.54 0.75 15.44
CA ARG A 199 -1.80 -0.62 14.97
C ARG A 199 -3.26 -0.73 14.54
N LEU A 200 -3.53 -1.62 13.60
CA LEU A 200 -4.88 -1.85 13.08
C LEU A 200 -5.89 -2.15 14.19
N LYS A 201 -5.50 -2.85 15.26
CA LYS A 201 -6.37 -3.17 16.40
C LYS A 201 -6.77 -1.94 17.25
N GLN A 202 -5.99 -0.87 17.21
CA GLN A 202 -6.20 0.37 17.96
C GLN A 202 -7.02 1.40 17.17
N LEU A 203 -7.47 1.06 15.95
CA LEU A 203 -8.16 2.01 15.07
C LEU A 203 -9.57 2.39 15.58
N LYS A 204 -10.16 1.58 16.46
CA LYS A 204 -11.47 1.84 17.09
C LYS A 204 -11.38 2.41 18.51
N GLY A 205 -10.19 2.45 19.11
CA GLY A 205 -9.98 2.76 20.52
C GLY A 205 -8.51 2.71 20.90
#